data_AF-A0A562SU51-F1
#
_entry.id   AF-A0A562SU51-F1
#
_cell.length_a   1.000
_cell.length_b   1.000
_cell.length_c   1.000
_cell.angle_alpha   90.00
_cell.angle_beta   90.00
_cell.angle_gamma   90.00
#
_symmetry.space_group_name_H-M   'P 1'
#
loop_
_entity.id
_entity.type
_entity.pdbx_description
1 polymer ?
#
loop_
_entity_poly.entity_id
_entity_poly.type
_entity_poly.pdbx_seq_one_letter_code
_entity_poly.pdbx_strand_id
1 'polypeptide(L)'
;DAILAGLGNDTLNGNGGNDILQGSYGNDDLNGGDGNDVLDGGHGEDILDGGAGNDFLISQADGREGPVAYDPDRDEGDPYNELTNGKLYPDQPIPADDILTGGLGADVFYFQTLINAKKRFIEEHTKDDGTIRWHGVAGENENIHDHWVDVIGDDIITDFSKAGGDRIIIEGHTTEIRSITYGDENGDGIVDHSLISLYSNQGNGGGAHANDDLGTIKVFGDLVTEADISTTAKPAYGIVNSIEDLDEALQPITNGSARPDTPLTLDLPSASDLTLPQGLTPVFAIAGDLEMDGKRGSEFATAHTDGMALDEGTIAFSFKADEITGRDALFSKDAKSYVDGGHLTAWVKSNGDVHIRFQTSEKSYWLKAEDVVSAGTEHHFAFSFGDHGAILYIDGTEVARNDALTQNWLANREVLVIGANDYTSQTGELGRTRDHFDGVISNFAVLDQQLTGLGAQALADIDAIV
;
A
#
# COMPACT_ATOMS: atom_id res chain seq x y z
N ASP A 1 1.87 -30.61 -12.85
CA ASP A 1 1.22 -31.65 -12.02
C ASP A 1 0.14 -31.01 -11.15
N ALA A 2 -0.56 -31.79 -10.33
CA ALA A 2 -1.52 -31.27 -9.34
C ALA A 2 -1.35 -32.04 -8.02
N ILE A 3 -1.03 -31.32 -6.96
CA ILE A 3 -0.69 -31.85 -5.64
C ILE A 3 -1.61 -31.21 -4.60
N LEU A 4 -2.21 -32.05 -3.76
CA LEU A 4 -3.01 -31.67 -2.60
C LEU A 4 -2.34 -32.28 -1.37
N ALA A 5 -1.91 -31.45 -0.42
CA ALA A 5 -1.15 -31.88 0.75
C ALA A 5 -2.05 -32.46 1.85
N GLY A 6 -3.13 -31.75 2.16
CA GLY A 6 -4.20 -32.25 3.01
C GLY A 6 -4.15 -31.66 4.42
N LEU A 7 -3.67 -32.42 5.40
CA LEU A 7 -3.69 -31.99 6.80
C LEU A 7 -2.29 -31.96 7.39
N GLY A 8 -2.01 -30.89 8.13
CA GLY A 8 -0.76 -30.66 8.84
C GLY A 8 0.26 -29.91 7.99
N ASN A 9 1.32 -29.43 8.64
CA ASN A 9 2.36 -28.64 7.98
C ASN A 9 3.12 -29.48 6.94
N ASP A 10 3.00 -29.09 5.69
CA ASP A 10 3.50 -29.80 4.52
C ASP A 10 4.59 -29.01 3.78
N THR A 11 5.36 -29.73 2.97
CA THR A 11 6.35 -29.13 2.06
C THR A 11 6.13 -29.66 0.65
N LEU A 12 5.75 -28.78 -0.27
CA LEU A 12 5.41 -29.10 -1.65
C LEU A 12 6.46 -28.51 -2.59
N ASN A 13 6.87 -29.29 -3.60
CA ASN A 13 7.81 -28.85 -4.63
C ASN A 13 7.30 -29.30 -6.01
N GLY A 14 6.91 -28.36 -6.87
CA GLY A 14 6.51 -28.60 -8.27
C GLY A 14 7.70 -28.97 -9.15
N ASN A 15 8.85 -28.34 -8.89
CA ASN A 15 10.11 -28.44 -9.63
C ASN A 15 10.05 -27.79 -11.00
N GLY A 16 9.37 -28.40 -11.96
CA GLY A 16 9.42 -27.92 -13.33
C GLY A 16 8.24 -28.37 -14.15
N GLY A 17 7.72 -27.47 -14.98
CA GLY A 17 6.42 -27.61 -15.64
C GLY A 17 5.41 -26.67 -15.00
N ASN A 18 4.16 -26.76 -15.44
CA ASN A 18 3.09 -25.97 -14.85
C ASN A 18 2.37 -26.85 -13.81
N ASP A 19 2.46 -26.44 -12.56
CA ASP A 19 2.01 -27.16 -11.38
C ASP A 19 0.84 -26.46 -10.69
N ILE A 20 0.04 -27.25 -9.97
CA ILE A 20 -1.00 -26.76 -9.06
C ILE A 20 -0.66 -27.36 -7.69
N LEU A 21 -0.31 -26.51 -6.73
CA LEU A 21 0.07 -26.90 -5.38
C LEU A 21 -0.95 -26.33 -4.40
N GLN A 22 -1.54 -27.20 -3.58
CA GLN A 22 -2.52 -26.81 -2.56
C GLN A 22 -2.11 -27.36 -1.19
N GLY A 23 -1.76 -26.46 -0.26
CA GLY A 23 -1.35 -26.78 1.10
C GLY A 23 -2.51 -27.32 1.95
N SER A 24 -3.62 -26.58 1.93
CA SER A 24 -4.89 -26.89 2.60
C SER A 24 -4.93 -26.53 4.08
N TYR A 25 -4.44 -27.37 5.00
CA TYR A 25 -4.47 -27.06 6.43
C TYR A 25 -3.11 -27.30 7.05
N GLY A 26 -2.64 -26.32 7.81
CA GLY A 26 -1.33 -26.37 8.45
C GLY A 26 -0.45 -25.27 7.88
N ASN A 27 0.68 -25.04 8.53
CA ASN A 27 1.61 -24.05 8.04
C ASN A 27 2.49 -24.71 6.98
N ASP A 28 2.27 -24.37 5.72
CA ASP A 28 2.81 -25.08 4.57
C ASP A 28 3.92 -24.30 3.86
N ASP A 29 4.87 -25.03 3.26
CA ASP A 29 5.94 -24.47 2.42
C ASP A 29 5.73 -24.95 0.98
N LEU A 30 5.32 -24.06 0.07
CA LEU A 30 5.00 -24.35 -1.32
C LEU A 30 6.05 -23.73 -2.25
N ASN A 31 6.72 -24.54 -3.06
CA ASN A 31 7.64 -24.08 -4.10
C ASN A 31 7.17 -24.57 -5.49
N GLY A 32 6.84 -23.65 -6.39
CA GLY A 32 6.44 -23.94 -7.77
C GLY A 32 7.62 -24.46 -8.60
N GLY A 33 8.63 -23.61 -8.76
CA GLY A 33 9.87 -23.95 -9.47
C GLY A 33 9.90 -23.31 -10.86
N ASP A 34 10.26 -24.07 -11.89
CA ASP A 34 10.25 -23.57 -13.28
C ASP A 34 8.86 -23.79 -13.91
N GLY A 35 8.20 -22.76 -14.42
CA GLY A 35 6.95 -22.87 -15.17
C GLY A 35 5.90 -21.90 -14.67
N ASN A 36 4.67 -22.00 -15.19
CA ASN A 36 3.59 -21.15 -14.71
C ASN A 36 2.73 -21.96 -13.74
N ASP A 37 2.86 -21.66 -12.47
CA ASP A 37 2.33 -22.43 -11.36
C ASP A 37 1.14 -21.74 -10.69
N VAL A 38 0.33 -22.54 -9.99
CA VAL A 38 -0.75 -22.06 -9.12
C VAL A 38 -0.48 -22.60 -7.72
N LEU A 39 -0.24 -21.71 -6.78
CA LEU A 39 0.04 -22.03 -5.39
C LEU A 39 -1.10 -21.50 -4.52
N ASP A 40 -1.72 -22.38 -3.74
CA ASP A 40 -2.76 -22.07 -2.77
C ASP A 40 -2.30 -22.53 -1.39
N GLY A 41 -1.97 -21.59 -0.51
CA GLY A 41 -1.53 -21.89 0.85
C GLY A 41 -2.60 -22.66 1.61
N GLY A 42 -3.81 -22.11 1.63
CA GLY A 42 -4.95 -22.67 2.33
C GLY A 42 -5.11 -22.01 3.69
N HIS A 43 -5.03 -22.80 4.76
CA HIS A 43 -5.19 -22.36 6.14
C HIS A 43 -3.90 -22.59 6.92
N GLY A 44 -3.37 -21.56 7.56
CA GLY A 44 -2.14 -21.58 8.33
C GLY A 44 -1.31 -20.33 8.03
N GLU A 45 -0.10 -20.31 8.60
CA GLU A 45 0.92 -19.37 8.10
C GLU A 45 1.72 -20.07 7.02
N ASP A 46 1.54 -19.67 5.77
CA ASP A 46 2.12 -20.34 4.61
C ASP A 46 3.29 -19.55 4.01
N ILE A 47 4.20 -20.27 3.38
CA ILE A 47 5.29 -19.70 2.58
C ILE A 47 5.12 -20.19 1.15
N LEU A 48 4.84 -19.27 0.24
CA LEU A 48 4.62 -19.53 -1.18
C LEU A 48 5.74 -18.91 -2.00
N ASP A 49 6.44 -19.73 -2.77
CA ASP A 49 7.51 -19.33 -3.70
C ASP A 49 7.14 -19.81 -5.11
N GLY A 50 6.73 -18.89 -5.99
CA GLY A 50 6.35 -19.18 -7.37
C GLY A 50 7.54 -19.73 -8.17
N GLY A 51 8.65 -19.00 -8.13
CA GLY A 51 9.89 -19.40 -8.76
C GLY A 51 10.11 -18.66 -10.07
N ALA A 52 10.11 -19.36 -11.20
CA ALA A 52 10.35 -18.77 -12.51
C ALA A 52 9.20 -19.06 -13.46
N GLY A 53 8.52 -18.02 -13.91
CA GLY A 53 7.40 -18.09 -14.84
C GLY A 53 6.34 -17.09 -14.42
N ASN A 54 5.13 -17.26 -14.92
CA ASN A 54 4.03 -16.37 -14.53
C ASN A 54 3.12 -17.15 -13.59
N ASP A 55 3.25 -16.87 -12.30
CA ASP A 55 2.67 -17.66 -11.24
C ASP A 55 1.43 -16.99 -10.65
N PHE A 56 0.59 -17.79 -10.02
CA PHE A 56 -0.63 -17.35 -9.36
C PHE A 56 -0.64 -17.85 -7.91
N LEU A 57 -0.31 -16.96 -6.98
CA LEU A 57 -0.18 -17.26 -5.56
C LEU A 57 -1.44 -16.78 -4.82
N ILE A 58 -2.04 -17.67 -4.04
CA ILE A 58 -3.32 -17.45 -3.35
C ILE A 58 -3.09 -17.52 -1.85
N SER A 59 -3.43 -16.42 -1.17
CA SER A 59 -3.64 -16.35 0.27
C SER A 59 -5.13 -16.15 0.54
N GLN A 60 -5.70 -16.98 1.43
CA GLN A 60 -7.12 -16.95 1.77
C GLN A 60 -7.29 -16.47 3.20
N ALA A 61 -8.34 -15.69 3.45
CA ALA A 61 -8.67 -15.28 4.80
C ALA A 61 -9.03 -16.49 5.66
N ASP A 62 -8.14 -16.81 6.59
CA ASP A 62 -8.25 -17.94 7.50
C ASP A 62 -7.92 -17.57 8.96
N GLY A 63 -7.57 -16.30 9.21
CA GLY A 63 -7.32 -15.73 10.54
C GLY A 63 -8.58 -15.59 11.40
N ARG A 64 -9.74 -15.93 10.83
CA ARG A 64 -11.07 -16.01 11.47
C ARG A 64 -11.53 -14.66 12.01
N GLU A 65 -12.26 -14.66 13.12
CA GLU A 65 -12.94 -13.47 13.65
C GLU A 65 -11.94 -12.44 14.22
N GLY A 66 -11.84 -11.31 13.52
CA GLY A 66 -11.01 -10.17 13.87
C GLY A 66 -11.58 -9.29 14.99
N PRO A 67 -10.89 -8.20 15.36
CA PRO A 67 -11.39 -7.22 16.31
C PRO A 67 -12.66 -6.53 15.80
N VAL A 68 -13.77 -6.70 16.52
CA VAL A 68 -15.03 -6.02 16.21
C VAL A 68 -14.92 -4.53 16.54
N ALA A 69 -15.32 -3.65 15.62
CA ALA A 69 -15.49 -2.23 15.94
C ALA A 69 -16.55 -2.08 17.06
N TYR A 70 -16.20 -1.44 18.18
CA TYR A 70 -17.07 -1.35 19.35
C TYR A 70 -18.39 -0.63 19.02
N ASP A 71 -19.50 -1.36 19.12
CA ASP A 71 -20.85 -0.83 19.05
C ASP A 71 -21.68 -1.44 20.21
N PRO A 72 -22.19 -0.62 21.14
CA PRO A 72 -22.94 -1.11 22.29
C PRO A 72 -24.30 -1.75 21.93
N ASP A 73 -24.82 -1.54 20.72
CA ASP A 73 -26.10 -2.09 20.27
C ASP A 73 -25.95 -3.37 19.39
N ARG A 74 -24.71 -3.83 19.09
CA ARG A 74 -24.37 -4.87 18.08
C ARG A 74 -24.77 -6.33 18.41
N ASP A 75 -25.17 -6.65 19.65
CA ASP A 75 -25.49 -8.03 20.08
C ASP A 75 -26.82 -8.15 20.89
N GLU A 76 -27.61 -7.07 20.99
CA GLU A 76 -28.75 -7.05 21.92
C GLU A 76 -29.96 -7.93 21.49
N GLY A 77 -29.87 -8.59 20.34
CA GLY A 77 -30.98 -9.34 19.72
C GLY A 77 -30.80 -10.85 19.60
N ASP A 78 -29.60 -11.43 19.82
CA ASP A 78 -29.41 -12.88 19.68
C ASP A 78 -30.19 -13.62 20.80
N PRO A 79 -31.28 -14.35 20.47
CA PRO A 79 -32.12 -14.99 21.49
C PRO A 79 -31.40 -16.16 22.20
N TYR A 80 -30.31 -16.66 21.60
CA TYR A 80 -29.51 -17.73 22.16
C TYR A 80 -28.29 -17.20 22.91
N ASN A 81 -28.00 -15.90 22.79
CA ASN A 81 -26.92 -15.22 23.50
C ASN A 81 -25.65 -16.09 23.41
N GLU A 82 -25.34 -16.51 22.18
CA GLU A 82 -24.11 -17.19 21.78
C GLU A 82 -22.96 -16.17 21.90
N LEU A 83 -22.81 -15.63 23.10
CA LEU A 83 -21.84 -14.64 23.51
C LEU A 83 -20.49 -15.28 23.37
N THR A 84 -19.77 -14.85 22.36
CA THR A 84 -18.38 -15.22 22.21
C THR A 84 -17.41 -14.05 22.37
N ASN A 85 -17.89 -12.90 22.91
CA ASN A 85 -17.15 -11.63 22.89
C ASN A 85 -16.68 -11.26 21.47
N GLY A 86 -17.48 -11.61 20.44
CA GLY A 86 -17.10 -11.45 19.04
C GLY A 86 -15.98 -12.39 18.62
N LYS A 87 -16.03 -13.67 19.03
CA LYS A 87 -15.15 -14.76 18.57
C LYS A 87 -15.85 -16.12 18.59
N LEU A 88 -16.63 -16.55 17.59
CA LEU A 88 -17.30 -17.86 17.56
C LEU A 88 -16.35 -19.03 17.93
N TYR A 89 -15.04 -18.85 17.69
CA TYR A 89 -13.95 -19.70 18.15
C TYR A 89 -12.95 -18.91 19.02
N PRO A 90 -13.26 -18.62 20.29
CA PRO A 90 -12.47 -17.69 21.11
C PRO A 90 -11.05 -18.21 21.44
N ASP A 91 -10.82 -19.51 21.23
CA ASP A 91 -9.56 -20.20 21.49
C ASP A 91 -8.81 -20.63 20.19
N GLN A 92 -9.20 -20.11 19.03
CA GLN A 92 -8.48 -20.35 17.76
C GLN A 92 -7.65 -19.13 17.36
N PRO A 93 -6.40 -19.03 17.81
CA PRO A 93 -5.40 -18.28 17.08
C PRO A 93 -4.98 -19.15 15.90
N ILE A 94 -5.43 -18.80 14.70
CA ILE A 94 -4.70 -19.16 13.48
C ILE A 94 -4.09 -17.83 13.07
N PRO A 95 -2.79 -17.62 13.32
CA PRO A 95 -2.09 -16.58 12.60
C PRO A 95 -2.15 -16.98 11.12
N ALA A 96 -2.60 -16.03 10.32
CA ALA A 96 -2.90 -16.16 8.91
C ALA A 96 -1.79 -15.50 8.07
N ASP A 97 -0.64 -15.28 8.71
CA ASP A 97 0.37 -14.37 8.22
C ASP A 97 1.20 -15.11 7.16
N ASP A 98 0.82 -14.94 5.90
CA ASP A 98 1.45 -15.61 4.77
C ASP A 98 2.64 -14.81 4.23
N ILE A 99 3.62 -15.52 3.67
CA ILE A 99 4.75 -14.93 2.95
C ILE A 99 4.72 -15.41 1.51
N LEU A 100 4.60 -14.47 0.57
CA LEU A 100 4.50 -14.74 -0.85
C LEU A 100 5.70 -14.13 -1.60
N THR A 101 6.38 -14.96 -2.38
CA THR A 101 7.47 -14.59 -3.29
C THR A 101 7.07 -15.00 -4.71
N GLY A 102 6.96 -14.03 -5.62
CA GLY A 102 6.60 -14.30 -7.02
C GLY A 102 7.78 -14.92 -7.77
N GLY A 103 8.94 -14.28 -7.66
CA GLY A 103 10.16 -14.66 -8.34
C GLY A 103 10.29 -13.99 -9.72
N LEU A 104 10.73 -14.75 -10.72
CA LEU A 104 10.96 -14.23 -12.06
C LEU A 104 9.74 -14.40 -12.95
N GLY A 105 9.04 -13.30 -13.22
CA GLY A 105 8.07 -13.24 -14.31
C GLY A 105 7.02 -12.19 -14.05
N ALA A 106 5.81 -12.44 -14.52
CA ALA A 106 4.66 -11.58 -14.30
C ALA A 106 3.67 -12.33 -13.42
N ASP A 107 3.76 -12.09 -12.12
CA ASP A 107 3.10 -12.90 -11.10
C ASP A 107 1.81 -12.24 -10.60
N VAL A 108 0.92 -13.06 -10.05
CA VAL A 108 -0.34 -12.60 -9.46
C VAL A 108 -0.39 -13.00 -8.00
N PHE A 109 -0.41 -12.00 -7.14
CA PHE A 109 -0.67 -12.14 -5.71
C PHE A 109 -2.17 -11.93 -5.48
N TYR A 110 -2.88 -13.02 -5.17
CA TYR A 110 -4.33 -13.05 -5.04
C TYR A 110 -4.72 -13.24 -3.56
N PHE A 111 -5.33 -12.22 -2.97
CA PHE A 111 -5.85 -12.25 -1.60
C PHE A 111 -7.35 -12.40 -1.62
N GLN A 112 -7.84 -13.49 -1.04
CA GLN A 112 -9.26 -13.83 -1.01
C GLN A 112 -9.84 -13.72 0.39
N THR A 113 -10.72 -12.76 0.59
CA THR A 113 -11.49 -12.68 1.85
C THR A 113 -12.72 -13.59 1.80
N LEU A 114 -12.98 -14.28 2.92
CA LEU A 114 -14.03 -15.30 3.05
C LEU A 114 -15.09 -14.87 4.05
N ILE A 115 -16.35 -15.21 3.77
CA ILE A 115 -17.47 -15.06 4.70
C ILE A 115 -17.50 -16.23 5.66
N ASN A 116 -17.58 -15.91 6.94
CA ASN A 116 -17.81 -16.86 8.01
C ASN A 116 -19.11 -16.50 8.73
N ALA A 117 -19.73 -17.48 9.38
CA ALA A 117 -21.04 -17.29 9.99
C ALA A 117 -21.32 -18.31 11.09
N LYS A 118 -22.27 -18.00 11.97
CA LYS A 118 -22.73 -18.97 12.97
C LYS A 118 -23.35 -20.17 12.26
N LYS A 119 -23.05 -21.37 12.73
CA LYS A 119 -23.49 -22.66 12.15
C LYS A 119 -24.95 -22.67 11.73
N ARG A 120 -25.86 -22.16 12.59
CA ARG A 120 -27.31 -22.14 12.32
C ARG A 120 -27.69 -21.34 11.07
N PHE A 121 -26.96 -20.27 10.75
CA PHE A 121 -27.21 -19.45 9.57
C PHE A 121 -26.61 -20.08 8.30
N ILE A 122 -25.45 -20.74 8.43
CA ILE A 122 -24.93 -21.58 7.34
C ILE A 122 -25.95 -22.67 7.00
N GLU A 123 -26.47 -23.38 8.02
CA GLU A 123 -27.51 -24.41 7.86
C GLU A 123 -28.80 -23.86 7.24
N GLU A 124 -29.27 -22.67 7.65
CA GLU A 124 -30.46 -22.01 7.09
C GLU A 124 -30.31 -21.69 5.58
N HIS A 125 -29.11 -21.31 5.14
CA HIS A 125 -28.83 -21.00 3.73
C HIS A 125 -28.28 -22.20 2.93
N THR A 126 -28.22 -23.37 3.54
CA THR A 126 -27.83 -24.63 2.87
C THR A 126 -29.01 -25.23 2.13
N LYS A 127 -28.80 -25.63 0.88
CA LYS A 127 -29.81 -26.34 0.09
C LYS A 127 -29.82 -27.83 0.42
N ASP A 128 -30.88 -28.52 0.00
CA ASP A 128 -31.02 -29.98 0.12
C ASP A 128 -29.85 -30.79 -0.51
N ASP A 129 -29.11 -30.18 -1.45
CA ASP A 129 -27.93 -30.79 -2.09
C ASP A 129 -26.60 -30.53 -1.34
N GLY A 130 -26.66 -29.89 -0.16
CA GLY A 130 -25.50 -29.56 0.65
C GLY A 130 -24.77 -28.28 0.24
N THR A 131 -25.15 -27.64 -0.88
CA THR A 131 -24.53 -26.38 -1.31
C THR A 131 -25.02 -25.20 -0.48
N ILE A 132 -24.08 -24.35 -0.05
CA ILE A 132 -24.37 -23.17 0.76
C ILE A 132 -24.60 -21.96 -0.16
N ARG A 133 -25.64 -21.17 0.11
CA ARG A 133 -25.85 -19.87 -0.56
C ARG A 133 -25.18 -18.76 0.25
N TRP A 134 -23.88 -18.55 0.07
CA TRP A 134 -23.12 -17.52 0.78
C TRP A 134 -23.62 -16.09 0.57
N HIS A 135 -24.15 -15.76 -0.61
CA HIS A 135 -24.89 -14.49 -0.80
C HIS A 135 -26.17 -14.37 0.04
N GLY A 136 -26.78 -15.50 0.41
CA GLY A 136 -27.90 -15.56 1.34
C GLY A 136 -27.45 -15.26 2.76
N VAL A 137 -26.36 -15.91 3.20
CA VAL A 137 -25.71 -15.69 4.49
C VAL A 137 -25.31 -14.21 4.64
N ALA A 138 -24.56 -13.67 3.68
CA ALA A 138 -24.12 -12.28 3.69
C ALA A 138 -25.23 -11.23 3.43
N GLY A 139 -26.42 -11.69 3.05
CA GLY A 139 -27.55 -10.83 2.72
C GLY A 139 -28.49 -10.55 3.90
N GLU A 140 -28.22 -11.13 5.06
CA GLU A 140 -29.04 -10.94 6.26
C GLU A 140 -28.79 -9.55 6.85
N ASN A 141 -29.85 -8.74 6.89
CA ASN A 141 -29.80 -7.33 7.31
C ASN A 141 -30.58 -7.10 8.61
N GLU A 142 -30.68 -8.12 9.46
CA GLU A 142 -31.34 -8.00 10.76
C GLU A 142 -30.49 -7.24 11.79
N ASN A 143 -29.30 -6.76 11.40
CA ASN A 143 -28.29 -6.12 12.25
C ASN A 143 -27.89 -7.00 13.45
N ILE A 144 -28.02 -8.32 13.30
CA ILE A 144 -27.46 -9.31 14.21
C ILE A 144 -26.08 -9.68 13.66
N HIS A 145 -25.07 -9.77 14.52
CA HIS A 145 -23.75 -10.28 14.10
C HIS A 145 -23.82 -11.81 13.93
N ASP A 146 -24.37 -12.23 12.80
CA ASP A 146 -24.61 -13.62 12.41
C ASP A 146 -23.61 -14.15 11.38
N HIS A 147 -22.95 -13.24 10.67
CA HIS A 147 -21.84 -13.48 9.74
C HIS A 147 -20.84 -12.33 9.77
N TRP A 148 -19.62 -12.60 9.31
CA TRP A 148 -18.54 -11.64 9.18
C TRP A 148 -17.63 -12.01 8.01
N VAL A 149 -16.66 -11.15 7.72
CA VAL A 149 -15.57 -11.44 6.78
C VAL A 149 -14.35 -11.80 7.61
N ASP A 150 -13.78 -12.98 7.37
CA ASP A 150 -12.56 -13.43 8.05
C ASP A 150 -11.38 -12.52 7.70
N VAL A 151 -10.46 -12.37 8.65
CA VAL A 151 -9.24 -11.59 8.44
C VAL A 151 -8.21 -12.40 7.64
N ILE A 152 -7.44 -11.71 6.80
CA ILE A 152 -6.31 -12.27 6.06
C ILE A 152 -5.02 -12.35 6.89
N GLY A 153 -5.00 -11.80 8.11
CA GLY A 153 -3.74 -11.71 8.87
C GLY A 153 -2.87 -10.52 8.43
N ASP A 154 -1.58 -10.61 8.70
CA ASP A 154 -0.55 -9.65 8.31
C ASP A 154 0.40 -10.28 7.27
N ASP A 155 -0.06 -10.32 6.02
CA ASP A 155 0.65 -10.96 4.90
C ASP A 155 1.82 -10.13 4.38
N ILE A 156 2.76 -10.81 3.72
CA ILE A 156 3.95 -10.21 3.13
C ILE A 156 4.13 -10.65 1.68
N ILE A 157 4.26 -9.69 0.76
CA ILE A 157 4.84 -9.89 -0.56
C ILE A 157 6.30 -9.45 -0.52
N THR A 158 7.23 -10.30 -0.95
CA THR A 158 8.67 -10.06 -0.76
C THR A 158 9.38 -9.35 -1.91
N ASP A 159 8.84 -9.40 -3.13
CA ASP A 159 9.59 -9.06 -4.35
C ASP A 159 8.72 -8.49 -5.48
N PHE A 160 7.67 -7.74 -5.15
CA PHE A 160 6.75 -7.18 -6.15
C PHE A 160 7.46 -6.33 -7.20
N SER A 161 7.19 -6.60 -8.48
CA SER A 161 7.82 -5.94 -9.63
C SER A 161 6.82 -5.48 -10.69
N LYS A 162 6.63 -4.16 -10.81
CA LYS A 162 5.80 -3.57 -11.87
C LYS A 162 6.41 -3.80 -13.24
N ALA A 163 7.73 -3.71 -13.33
CA ALA A 163 8.47 -3.98 -14.55
C ALA A 163 8.42 -5.46 -14.96
N GLY A 164 8.36 -6.37 -13.98
CA GLY A 164 8.10 -7.80 -14.18
C GLY A 164 6.70 -8.07 -14.72
N GLY A 165 5.74 -7.22 -14.34
CA GLY A 165 4.34 -7.29 -14.76
C GLY A 165 3.43 -7.81 -13.65
N ASP A 166 3.91 -7.79 -12.41
CA ASP A 166 3.20 -8.31 -11.25
C ASP A 166 1.92 -7.55 -10.96
N ARG A 167 0.99 -8.25 -10.32
CA ARG A 167 -0.33 -7.73 -9.99
C ARG A 167 -0.78 -8.18 -8.62
N ILE A 168 -1.41 -7.25 -7.91
CA ILE A 168 -2.12 -7.56 -6.68
C ILE A 168 -3.62 -7.55 -6.97
N ILE A 169 -4.29 -8.63 -6.59
CA ILE A 169 -5.74 -8.76 -6.68
C ILE A 169 -6.29 -9.02 -5.28
N ILE A 170 -7.24 -8.19 -4.86
CA ILE A 170 -7.91 -8.32 -3.55
C ILE A 170 -9.40 -8.48 -3.78
N GLU A 171 -9.94 -9.61 -3.36
CA GLU A 171 -11.29 -10.00 -3.70
C GLU A 171 -12.05 -10.58 -2.50
N GLY A 172 -13.33 -10.21 -2.40
CA GLY A 172 -14.28 -10.88 -1.50
C GLY A 172 -15.32 -9.91 -0.95
N HIS A 173 -16.20 -10.43 -0.11
CA HIS A 173 -17.42 -9.73 0.24
C HIS A 173 -17.14 -8.44 1.01
N THR A 174 -17.62 -7.29 0.52
CA THR A 174 -17.51 -5.97 1.19
C THR A 174 -16.09 -5.48 1.44
N THR A 175 -15.07 -6.22 0.99
CA THR A 175 -13.67 -5.91 1.22
C THR A 175 -13.25 -4.71 0.39
N GLU A 176 -12.70 -3.72 1.08
CA GLU A 176 -12.15 -2.50 0.50
C GLU A 176 -10.78 -2.18 1.10
N ILE A 177 -9.98 -1.42 0.36
CA ILE A 177 -8.71 -0.87 0.86
C ILE A 177 -9.05 0.32 1.77
N ARG A 178 -8.60 0.25 3.02
CA ARG A 178 -8.70 1.35 3.99
C ARG A 178 -7.67 2.44 3.69
N SER A 179 -6.43 2.02 3.47
CA SER A 179 -5.30 2.90 3.20
C SER A 179 -4.16 2.14 2.56
N ILE A 180 -3.33 2.87 1.81
CA ILE A 180 -1.98 2.46 1.43
C ILE A 180 -1.03 3.45 2.09
N THR A 181 -0.11 2.93 2.89
CA THR A 181 0.93 3.71 3.56
C THR A 181 2.31 3.20 3.16
N TYR A 182 3.34 3.97 3.45
CA TYR A 182 4.71 3.71 3.01
C TYR A 182 5.64 3.77 4.21
N GLY A 183 6.50 2.77 4.36
CA GLY A 183 7.35 2.62 5.53
C GLY A 183 8.83 2.49 5.20
N ASP A 184 9.64 2.65 6.24
CA ASP A 184 11.10 2.49 6.26
C ASP A 184 11.40 1.53 7.42
N GLU A 185 11.66 0.28 7.09
CA GLU A 185 11.85 -0.81 8.04
C GLU A 185 13.23 -0.72 8.73
N ASN A 186 14.24 -0.19 8.03
CA ASN A 186 15.62 -0.16 8.52
C ASN A 186 16.03 1.18 9.18
N GLY A 187 15.22 2.23 9.02
CA GLY A 187 15.38 3.54 9.64
C GLY A 187 16.46 4.43 9.00
N ASP A 188 16.84 4.19 7.74
CA ASP A 188 17.85 4.97 7.02
C ASP A 188 17.29 6.21 6.30
N GLY A 189 15.97 6.42 6.39
CA GLY A 189 15.24 7.53 5.76
C GLY A 189 14.75 7.22 4.36
N ILE A 190 14.90 5.99 3.86
CA ILE A 190 14.48 5.55 2.54
C ILE A 190 13.29 4.61 2.68
N VAL A 191 12.22 4.91 1.95
CA VAL A 191 11.02 4.07 1.92
C VAL A 191 11.36 2.75 1.25
N ASP A 192 11.04 1.63 1.91
CA ASP A 192 11.38 0.29 1.49
C ASP A 192 10.19 -0.65 1.33
N HIS A 193 9.00 -0.25 1.80
CA HIS A 193 7.78 -1.03 1.59
C HIS A 193 6.52 -0.17 1.50
N SER A 194 5.50 -0.77 0.91
CA SER A 194 4.11 -0.33 1.03
C SER A 194 3.37 -1.19 2.06
N LEU A 195 2.36 -0.62 2.71
CA LEU A 195 1.46 -1.34 3.61
C LEU A 195 0.03 -1.04 3.20
N ILE A 196 -0.65 -2.08 2.70
CA ILE A 196 -2.07 -2.04 2.33
C ILE A 196 -2.86 -2.50 3.56
N SER A 197 -3.79 -1.69 4.03
CA SER A 197 -4.70 -2.08 5.12
C SER A 197 -6.10 -2.33 4.57
N LEU A 198 -6.73 -3.44 4.95
CA LEU A 198 -8.05 -3.84 4.47
C LEU A 198 -9.13 -3.68 5.53
N TYR A 199 -10.35 -3.38 5.08
CA TYR A 199 -11.51 -3.31 5.94
C TYR A 199 -12.79 -3.72 5.21
N SER A 200 -13.81 -4.12 5.97
CA SER A 200 -15.13 -4.36 5.41
C SER A 200 -15.96 -3.06 5.34
N ASN A 201 -16.60 -2.82 4.20
CA ASN A 201 -17.52 -1.71 3.98
C ASN A 201 -18.86 -2.18 3.36
N GLN A 202 -19.93 -2.14 4.16
CA GLN A 202 -21.30 -2.45 3.72
C GLN A 202 -22.06 -1.23 3.13
N GLY A 203 -21.42 -0.05 3.10
CA GLY A 203 -22.00 1.19 2.60
C GLY A 203 -23.03 1.85 3.53
N ASN A 204 -23.87 2.72 2.98
CA ASN A 204 -24.71 3.68 3.71
C ASN A 204 -25.79 3.07 4.65
N GLY A 205 -26.05 1.76 4.57
CA GLY A 205 -26.97 1.06 5.46
C GLY A 205 -26.34 0.59 6.76
N GLY A 206 -25.00 0.57 6.84
CA GLY A 206 -24.29 -0.20 7.85
C GLY A 206 -24.67 -1.69 7.80
N GLY A 207 -24.28 -2.40 8.83
CA GLY A 207 -24.64 -3.79 9.08
C GLY A 207 -23.65 -4.43 10.05
N ALA A 208 -23.78 -5.75 10.22
CA ALA A 208 -23.09 -6.51 11.27
C ALA A 208 -21.57 -6.30 11.27
N HIS A 209 -20.94 -6.33 10.11
CA HIS A 209 -19.48 -6.34 9.96
C HIS A 209 -18.92 -5.08 9.27
N ALA A 210 -19.69 -4.00 9.21
CA ALA A 210 -19.21 -2.73 8.64
C ALA A 210 -18.08 -2.10 9.48
N ASN A 211 -17.04 -1.62 8.82
CA ASN A 211 -15.81 -1.04 9.39
C ASN A 211 -14.89 -1.99 10.16
N ASP A 212 -15.11 -3.30 10.09
CA ASP A 212 -14.22 -4.27 10.72
C ASP A 212 -12.89 -4.35 9.95
N ASP A 213 -11.78 -4.43 10.68
CA ASP A 213 -10.44 -4.53 10.11
C ASP A 213 -10.19 -5.97 9.64
N LEU A 214 -9.69 -6.11 8.42
CA LEU A 214 -9.54 -7.41 7.75
C LEU A 214 -8.09 -7.88 7.67
N GLY A 215 -7.12 -7.11 8.15
CA GLY A 215 -5.70 -7.45 8.08
C GLY A 215 -4.91 -6.50 7.17
N THR A 216 -3.64 -6.84 6.96
CA THR A 216 -2.71 -6.03 6.17
C THR A 216 -1.90 -6.87 5.19
N ILE A 217 -1.41 -6.20 4.13
CA ILE A 217 -0.47 -6.77 3.18
C ILE A 217 0.72 -5.81 3.11
N LYS A 218 1.88 -6.25 3.59
CA LYS A 218 3.16 -5.54 3.46
C LYS A 218 3.81 -5.94 2.14
N VAL A 219 4.17 -4.98 1.31
CA VAL A 219 4.71 -5.21 -0.04
C VAL A 219 6.11 -4.62 -0.13
N PHE A 220 7.09 -5.48 -0.33
CA PHE A 220 8.47 -5.14 -0.68
C PHE A 220 8.68 -5.21 -2.20
N GLY A 221 9.71 -4.51 -2.69
CA GLY A 221 9.95 -4.30 -4.12
C GLY A 221 9.45 -2.93 -4.57
N ASP A 222 8.83 -2.86 -5.74
CA ASP A 222 8.25 -1.62 -6.25
C ASP A 222 7.09 -1.15 -5.35
N LEU A 223 7.07 0.14 -5.00
CA LEU A 223 5.99 0.69 -4.18
C LEU A 223 4.65 0.69 -4.93
N VAL A 224 3.58 0.34 -4.23
CA VAL A 224 2.24 0.20 -4.81
C VAL A 224 1.35 1.41 -4.49
N THR A 225 0.43 1.67 -5.41
CA THR A 225 -0.62 2.69 -5.32
C THR A 225 -1.99 2.04 -5.54
N GLU A 226 -3.07 2.79 -5.41
CA GLU A 226 -4.42 2.27 -5.70
C GLU A 226 -4.53 1.80 -7.16
N ALA A 227 -3.77 2.39 -8.08
CA ALA A 227 -3.79 2.02 -9.50
C ALA A 227 -3.19 0.63 -9.79
N ASP A 228 -2.33 0.12 -8.89
CA ASP A 228 -1.64 -1.15 -9.04
C ASP A 228 -2.47 -2.35 -8.53
N ILE A 229 -3.57 -2.07 -7.82
CA ILE A 229 -4.36 -3.09 -7.13
C ILE A 229 -5.74 -3.23 -7.79
N SER A 230 -6.08 -4.45 -8.18
CA SER A 230 -7.43 -4.77 -8.66
C SER A 230 -8.29 -5.24 -7.49
N THR A 231 -9.43 -4.56 -7.26
CA THR A 231 -10.34 -4.92 -6.17
C THR A 231 -11.75 -5.27 -6.66
N THR A 232 -12.41 -6.21 -5.99
CA THR A 232 -13.86 -6.44 -6.17
C THR A 232 -14.53 -6.92 -4.88
N ALA A 233 -15.47 -6.10 -4.40
CA ALA A 233 -16.22 -6.35 -3.16
C ALA A 233 -17.49 -7.21 -3.35
N LYS A 234 -17.77 -7.67 -4.58
CA LYS A 234 -19.04 -8.31 -4.96
C LYS A 234 -19.14 -9.79 -4.63
N PRO A 235 -18.10 -10.61 -4.82
CA PRO A 235 -18.18 -12.04 -4.57
C PRO A 235 -18.51 -12.33 -3.11
N ALA A 236 -19.21 -13.44 -2.89
CA ALA A 236 -19.50 -13.96 -1.57
C ALA A 236 -18.96 -15.39 -1.53
N TYR A 237 -17.65 -15.49 -1.29
CA TYR A 237 -17.00 -16.74 -0.93
C TYR A 237 -17.21 -16.96 0.55
N GLY A 238 -17.36 -18.20 0.98
CA GLY A 238 -17.30 -18.48 2.41
C GLY A 238 -16.37 -19.61 2.71
N ILE A 239 -16.06 -19.73 3.99
CA ILE A 239 -14.98 -20.55 4.56
C ILE A 239 -15.08 -22.05 4.23
N VAL A 240 -16.22 -22.52 3.74
CA VAL A 240 -16.43 -23.91 3.35
C VAL A 240 -17.23 -23.99 2.06
N ASN A 241 -16.90 -25.00 1.25
CA ASN A 241 -17.57 -25.26 -0.03
C ASN A 241 -18.95 -25.90 0.15
N SER A 242 -19.11 -26.74 1.18
CA SER A 242 -20.35 -27.45 1.49
C SER A 242 -20.57 -27.60 3.00
N ILE A 243 -21.78 -27.99 3.38
CA ILE A 243 -22.11 -28.26 4.79
C ILE A 243 -21.36 -29.49 5.35
N GLU A 244 -20.92 -30.41 4.49
CA GLU A 244 -20.16 -31.59 4.92
C GLU A 244 -18.75 -31.20 5.42
N ASP A 245 -18.21 -30.11 4.88
CA ASP A 245 -16.90 -29.55 5.26
C ASP A 245 -16.98 -28.73 6.56
N LEU A 246 -18.19 -28.46 7.06
CA LEU A 246 -18.38 -27.66 8.27
C LEU A 246 -17.86 -28.36 9.52
N ASP A 247 -17.97 -29.69 9.61
CA ASP A 247 -17.46 -30.45 10.76
C ASP A 247 -15.92 -30.36 10.86
N GLU A 248 -15.22 -30.20 9.73
CA GLU A 248 -13.78 -29.94 9.67
C GLU A 248 -13.45 -28.51 10.10
N ALA A 249 -14.19 -27.51 9.60
CA ALA A 249 -14.03 -26.11 10.00
C ALA A 249 -14.33 -25.86 11.50
N LEU A 250 -15.25 -26.64 12.10
CA LEU A 250 -15.65 -26.59 13.52
C LEU A 250 -14.65 -27.28 14.45
N GLN A 251 -13.82 -28.20 13.95
CA GLN A 251 -12.81 -28.94 14.71
C GLN A 251 -11.51 -29.06 13.91
N PRO A 252 -10.72 -27.97 13.74
CA PRO A 252 -9.42 -28.07 13.11
C PRO A 252 -8.58 -29.10 13.85
N ILE A 253 -8.14 -30.10 13.10
CA ILE A 253 -7.60 -31.37 13.62
C ILE A 253 -6.19 -31.15 14.21
N THR A 254 -5.56 -30.04 13.81
CA THR A 254 -4.31 -29.48 14.31
C THR A 254 -4.43 -27.96 14.31
N ASN A 255 -4.44 -27.34 15.48
CA ASN A 255 -4.16 -25.91 15.55
C ASN A 255 -2.70 -25.73 15.12
N GLY A 256 -2.46 -25.05 14.00
CA GLY A 256 -1.12 -24.56 13.67
C GLY A 256 -0.57 -23.81 14.87
N SER A 257 0.69 -24.07 15.22
CA SER A 257 1.41 -23.17 16.12
C SER A 257 1.97 -22.06 15.27
N ALA A 258 1.88 -20.81 15.75
CA ALA A 258 2.54 -19.69 15.07
C ALA A 258 3.98 -20.05 14.68
N ARG A 259 4.39 -19.75 13.44
CA ARG A 259 5.79 -19.93 13.07
C ARG A 259 6.62 -18.98 13.92
N PRO A 260 7.84 -19.37 14.28
CA PRO A 260 8.81 -18.39 14.76
C PRO A 260 9.02 -17.35 13.65
N ASP A 261 9.11 -16.07 14.04
CA ASP A 261 9.51 -14.99 13.13
C ASP A 261 10.71 -15.45 12.29
N THR A 262 10.48 -15.69 11.01
CA THR A 262 11.54 -16.10 10.08
C THR A 262 12.17 -14.83 9.55
N PRO A 263 13.45 -14.55 9.84
CA PRO A 263 14.08 -13.33 9.36
C PRO A 263 14.10 -13.34 7.83
N LEU A 264 13.33 -12.43 7.23
CA LEU A 264 13.38 -12.21 5.78
C LEU A 264 14.71 -11.55 5.44
N THR A 265 15.41 -12.09 4.45
CA THR A 265 16.57 -11.44 3.86
C THR A 265 16.11 -10.71 2.62
N LEU A 266 15.79 -9.42 2.78
CA LEU A 266 15.26 -8.57 1.72
C LEU A 266 16.38 -7.65 1.20
N ASP A 267 16.37 -7.41 -0.10
CA ASP A 267 17.21 -6.39 -0.73
C ASP A 267 16.47 -5.05 -0.64
N LEU A 268 16.66 -4.36 0.50
CA LEU A 268 16.00 -3.09 0.76
C LEU A 268 16.74 -1.96 0.01
N PRO A 269 16.02 -0.98 -0.55
CA PRO A 269 16.64 0.20 -1.13
C PRO A 269 17.50 0.93 -0.10
N SER A 270 18.56 1.55 -0.59
CA SER A 270 19.61 2.14 0.22
C SER A 270 20.11 3.45 -0.39
N ALA A 271 20.96 4.17 0.34
CA ALA A 271 21.52 5.42 -0.14
C ALA A 271 22.35 5.28 -1.43
N SER A 272 22.82 4.07 -1.79
CA SER A 272 23.48 3.84 -3.09
C SER A 272 22.53 3.75 -4.27
N ASP A 273 21.24 3.52 -4.02
CA ASP A 273 20.20 3.47 -5.05
C ASP A 273 19.65 4.86 -5.36
N LEU A 274 19.91 5.83 -4.47
CA LEU A 274 19.62 7.22 -4.70
C LEU A 274 20.70 7.90 -5.54
N THR A 275 20.25 8.74 -6.48
CA THR A 275 21.11 9.70 -7.15
C THR A 275 21.30 10.92 -6.24
N LEU A 276 22.10 10.76 -5.17
CA LEU A 276 22.52 11.85 -4.29
C LEU A 276 24.05 11.97 -4.21
N PRO A 277 24.60 13.20 -4.14
CA PRO A 277 26.01 13.42 -3.82
C PRO A 277 26.46 12.69 -2.55
N GLN A 278 27.68 12.14 -2.58
CA GLN A 278 28.23 11.36 -1.47
C GLN A 278 28.20 12.16 -0.15
N GLY A 279 27.67 11.53 0.90
CA GLY A 279 27.63 12.09 2.26
C GLY A 279 26.36 12.89 2.57
N LEU A 280 25.42 12.99 1.64
CA LEU A 280 24.07 13.44 1.92
C LEU A 280 23.21 12.26 2.38
N THR A 281 22.45 12.47 3.47
CA THR A 281 21.49 11.51 3.99
C THR A 281 20.12 12.17 3.96
N PRO A 282 19.11 11.56 3.33
CA PRO A 282 17.77 12.11 3.32
C PRO A 282 17.10 11.95 4.68
N VAL A 283 16.18 12.86 5.00
CA VAL A 283 15.20 12.65 6.08
C VAL A 283 13.99 11.85 5.60
N PHE A 284 13.81 11.80 4.28
CA PHE A 284 12.83 11.01 3.58
C PHE A 284 13.27 10.87 2.13
N ALA A 285 13.25 9.66 1.58
CA ALA A 285 13.43 9.44 0.17
C ALA A 285 12.65 8.23 -0.35
N ILE A 286 12.38 8.24 -1.64
CA ILE A 286 11.91 7.10 -2.42
C ILE A 286 12.93 6.90 -3.54
N ALA A 287 13.61 5.76 -3.53
CA ALA A 287 14.53 5.37 -4.60
C ALA A 287 13.76 4.77 -5.78
N GLY A 288 14.31 4.89 -6.99
CA GLY A 288 13.70 4.34 -8.20
C GLY A 288 12.58 5.21 -8.78
N ASP A 289 11.80 4.60 -9.67
CA ASP A 289 10.81 5.27 -10.52
C ASP A 289 9.40 5.17 -9.94
N LEU A 290 8.71 6.31 -9.89
CA LEU A 290 7.29 6.42 -9.57
C LEU A 290 6.52 6.76 -10.84
N GLU A 291 5.91 5.76 -11.46
CA GLU A 291 5.06 5.93 -12.65
C GLU A 291 3.66 6.42 -12.29
N MET A 292 3.18 7.44 -13.00
CA MET A 292 1.89 8.07 -12.77
C MET A 292 1.17 8.32 -14.10
N ASP A 293 -0.14 8.11 -14.10
CA ASP A 293 -0.98 8.11 -15.31
C ASP A 293 -1.85 9.36 -15.48
N GLY A 294 -1.55 10.42 -14.71
CA GLY A 294 -2.34 11.67 -14.70
C GLY A 294 -3.73 11.54 -14.07
N LYS A 295 -4.04 10.44 -13.38
CA LYS A 295 -5.33 10.23 -12.71
C LYS A 295 -5.19 10.18 -11.19
N ARG A 296 -6.33 10.33 -10.51
CA ARG A 296 -6.40 10.13 -9.07
C ARG A 296 -6.17 8.66 -8.73
N GLY A 297 -5.33 8.41 -7.74
CA GLY A 297 -5.00 7.07 -7.23
C GLY A 297 -3.62 6.58 -7.66
N SER A 298 -2.94 7.29 -8.56
CA SER A 298 -1.53 7.02 -8.91
C SER A 298 -0.54 7.92 -8.16
N GLU A 299 -1.02 8.92 -7.40
CA GLU A 299 -0.17 9.71 -6.51
C GLU A 299 0.30 8.92 -5.28
N PHE A 300 1.51 9.27 -4.80
CA PHE A 300 2.04 8.75 -3.53
C PHE A 300 1.76 9.76 -2.43
N ALA A 301 1.27 9.29 -1.28
CA ALA A 301 0.98 10.14 -0.14
C ALA A 301 1.57 9.52 1.14
N THR A 302 2.45 10.26 1.80
CA THR A 302 3.06 9.84 3.07
C THR A 302 2.77 10.83 4.19
N ALA A 303 2.50 10.29 5.37
CA ALA A 303 2.26 11.08 6.56
C ALA A 303 3.51 11.90 6.94
N HIS A 304 3.31 13.05 7.57
CA HIS A 304 4.43 13.81 8.10
C HIS A 304 5.14 13.03 9.22
N THR A 305 6.46 12.87 9.11
CA THR A 305 7.31 12.32 10.16
C THR A 305 8.07 13.44 10.88
N ASP A 306 8.55 13.18 12.10
CA ASP A 306 9.33 14.20 12.84
C ASP A 306 10.62 14.61 12.12
N GLY A 307 11.19 13.73 11.27
CA GLY A 307 12.33 14.07 10.41
C GLY A 307 12.01 15.12 9.34
N MET A 308 10.74 15.29 8.97
CA MET A 308 10.29 16.31 8.01
C MET A 308 10.02 17.68 8.65
N ALA A 309 10.20 17.83 9.96
CA ALA A 309 10.13 19.13 10.63
C ALA A 309 11.44 19.91 10.42
N LEU A 310 11.56 20.57 9.27
CA LEU A 310 12.79 21.18 8.80
C LEU A 310 12.83 22.69 9.02
N ASP A 311 13.93 23.23 9.56
CA ASP A 311 14.18 24.69 9.59
C ASP A 311 14.68 25.20 8.22
N GLU A 312 15.43 24.34 7.54
CA GLU A 312 15.93 24.50 6.19
C GLU A 312 15.98 23.14 5.50
N GLY A 313 15.99 23.12 4.17
CA GLY A 313 16.01 21.85 3.46
C GLY A 313 16.07 21.98 1.96
N THR A 314 16.23 20.84 1.31
CA THR A 314 16.21 20.71 -0.15
C THR A 314 15.33 19.53 -0.55
N ILE A 315 14.41 19.76 -1.48
CA ILE A 315 13.63 18.70 -2.13
C ILE A 315 14.22 18.51 -3.53
N ALA A 316 14.65 17.29 -3.86
CA ALA A 316 15.30 16.98 -5.12
C ALA A 316 14.79 15.66 -5.71
N PHE A 317 14.69 15.61 -7.04
CA PHE A 317 14.27 14.43 -7.80
C PHE A 317 14.51 14.65 -9.29
N SER A 318 14.55 13.57 -10.05
CA SER A 318 14.38 13.62 -11.50
C SER A 318 12.91 13.44 -11.85
N PHE A 319 12.46 14.02 -12.95
CA PHE A 319 11.13 13.75 -13.48
C PHE A 319 11.11 13.85 -15.00
N LYS A 320 10.19 13.12 -15.60
CA LYS A 320 9.87 13.20 -17.02
C LYS A 320 8.36 13.20 -17.17
N ALA A 321 7.79 14.36 -17.46
CA ALA A 321 6.38 14.49 -17.75
C ALA A 321 6.08 13.94 -19.14
N ASP A 322 5.12 13.04 -19.29
CA ASP A 322 4.70 12.54 -20.60
C ASP A 322 3.81 13.56 -21.32
N GLU A 323 2.86 14.14 -20.58
CA GLU A 323 2.07 15.31 -20.97
C GLU A 323 2.09 16.36 -19.84
N ILE A 324 1.85 17.63 -20.16
CA ILE A 324 1.60 18.66 -19.14
C ILE A 324 0.23 19.29 -19.37
N THR A 325 -0.76 18.88 -18.58
CA THR A 325 -2.17 19.24 -18.80
C THR A 325 -2.56 20.57 -18.15
N GLY A 326 -1.98 21.66 -18.65
CA GLY A 326 -2.21 23.01 -18.15
C GLY A 326 -1.41 23.33 -16.89
N ARG A 327 -1.59 22.56 -15.80
CA ARG A 327 -0.69 22.54 -14.65
C ARG A 327 -0.75 21.17 -13.97
N ASP A 328 0.42 20.59 -13.72
CA ASP A 328 0.55 19.29 -13.07
C ASP A 328 1.47 19.46 -11.87
N ALA A 329 1.08 18.92 -10.73
CA ALA A 329 1.79 19.06 -9.47
C ALA A 329 2.88 18.01 -9.36
N LEU A 330 4.11 18.44 -9.13
CA LEU A 330 5.23 17.52 -8.87
C LEU A 330 5.16 16.98 -7.45
N PHE A 331 4.88 17.85 -6.49
CA PHE A 331 4.63 17.47 -5.10
C PHE A 331 3.87 18.57 -4.35
N SER A 332 3.27 18.19 -3.22
CA SER A 332 2.48 19.05 -2.35
C SER A 332 2.63 18.64 -0.89
N LYS A 333 2.74 19.63 -0.01
CA LYS A 333 2.62 19.52 1.45
C LYS A 333 1.73 20.69 1.88
N ASP A 334 0.46 20.61 1.48
CA ASP A 334 -0.51 21.71 1.51
C ASP A 334 -1.81 21.27 2.19
N ALA A 335 -2.60 22.26 2.61
CA ALA A 335 -3.91 22.06 3.18
C ALA A 335 -4.81 23.28 2.99
N LYS A 336 -6.10 23.10 3.30
CA LYS A 336 -7.15 24.09 3.08
C LYS A 336 -6.99 25.36 3.93
N SER A 337 -6.38 25.23 5.10
CA SER A 337 -6.29 26.30 6.09
C SER A 337 -4.97 27.08 5.96
N TYR A 338 -4.85 28.21 6.65
CA TYR A 338 -3.56 28.92 6.79
C TYR A 338 -2.93 28.62 8.16
N VAL A 339 -3.50 27.73 8.98
CA VAL A 339 -3.31 27.77 10.44
C VAL A 339 -1.83 27.60 10.82
N ASP A 340 -1.19 26.53 10.35
CA ASP A 340 0.20 26.23 10.71
C ASP A 340 1.21 26.87 9.74
N GLY A 341 0.78 27.16 8.50
CA GLY A 341 1.64 27.70 7.46
C GLY A 341 2.74 26.71 7.04
N GLY A 342 3.73 27.19 6.31
CA GLY A 342 4.76 26.33 5.71
C GLY A 342 4.25 25.49 4.54
N HIS A 343 3.02 25.70 4.08
CA HIS A 343 2.46 24.90 3.00
C HIS A 343 3.21 25.15 1.70
N LEU A 344 3.45 24.08 0.97
CA LEU A 344 4.27 24.09 -0.23
C LEU A 344 3.64 23.23 -1.30
N THR A 345 3.57 23.74 -2.52
CA THR A 345 3.28 22.93 -3.71
C THR A 345 4.10 23.43 -4.89
N ALA A 346 4.65 22.50 -5.67
CA ALA A 346 5.35 22.78 -6.92
C ALA A 346 4.55 22.24 -8.11
N TRP A 347 4.45 23.03 -9.17
CA TRP A 347 3.80 22.64 -10.42
C TRP A 347 4.70 22.90 -11.62
N VAL A 348 4.58 22.02 -12.62
CA VAL A 348 4.94 22.31 -14.01
C VAL A 348 3.70 22.77 -14.77
N LYS A 349 3.89 23.61 -15.79
CA LYS A 349 2.80 24.15 -16.60
C LYS A 349 3.01 23.87 -18.07
N SER A 350 1.92 23.87 -18.84
CA SER A 350 1.93 23.53 -20.26
C SER A 350 2.78 24.45 -21.14
N ASN A 351 3.18 25.61 -20.62
CA ASN A 351 4.08 26.55 -21.28
C ASN A 351 5.55 26.42 -20.83
N GLY A 352 5.91 25.33 -20.14
CA GLY A 352 7.26 25.08 -19.65
C GLY A 352 7.62 25.82 -18.35
N ASP A 353 6.67 26.56 -17.75
CA ASP A 353 6.93 27.24 -16.48
C ASP A 353 6.96 26.25 -15.31
N VAL A 354 7.83 26.53 -14.35
CA VAL A 354 7.79 25.91 -13.02
C VAL A 354 7.34 26.96 -12.01
N HIS A 355 6.29 26.64 -11.28
CA HIS A 355 5.72 27.49 -10.23
C HIS A 355 5.80 26.79 -8.88
N ILE A 356 6.29 27.50 -7.88
CA ILE A 356 6.31 27.01 -6.51
C ILE A 356 5.57 28.00 -5.63
N ARG A 357 4.51 27.53 -4.97
CA ARG A 357 3.75 28.30 -3.99
C ARG A 357 4.24 27.94 -2.60
N PHE A 358 4.60 28.96 -1.84
CA PHE A 358 4.75 28.88 -0.40
C PHE A 358 3.60 29.61 0.27
N GLN A 359 3.05 29.07 1.33
CA GLN A 359 2.05 29.76 2.14
C GLN A 359 2.48 29.79 3.59
N THR A 360 2.48 30.97 4.17
CA THR A 360 2.63 31.18 5.61
C THR A 360 1.27 31.25 6.25
N SER A 361 1.22 31.40 7.57
CA SER A 361 -0.04 31.64 8.26
C SER A 361 -0.74 32.96 7.92
N GLU A 362 -0.10 33.82 7.12
CA GLU A 362 -0.65 35.12 6.73
C GLU A 362 -0.96 35.22 5.23
N LYS A 363 -0.09 34.70 4.35
CA LYS A 363 -0.19 34.91 2.90
C LYS A 363 0.59 33.88 2.09
N SER A 364 0.33 33.86 0.78
CA SER A 364 1.10 33.08 -0.17
C SER A 364 2.18 33.90 -0.89
N TYR A 365 3.29 33.23 -1.17
CA TYR A 365 4.43 33.67 -1.94
C TYR A 365 4.60 32.74 -3.14
N TRP A 366 5.20 33.26 -4.20
CA TRP A 366 5.42 32.51 -5.44
C TRP A 366 6.86 32.68 -5.89
N LEU A 367 7.51 31.55 -6.16
CA LEU A 367 8.75 31.47 -6.92
C LEU A 367 8.40 30.92 -8.30
N LYS A 368 8.91 31.54 -9.37
CA LYS A 368 8.53 31.20 -10.74
C LYS A 368 9.76 31.19 -11.63
N ALA A 369 9.88 30.17 -12.46
CA ALA A 369 10.82 30.08 -13.56
C ALA A 369 10.03 29.89 -14.86
N GLU A 370 10.36 30.65 -15.90
CA GLU A 370 9.61 30.67 -17.16
C GLU A 370 10.30 29.79 -18.20
N ASP A 371 9.54 28.92 -18.87
CA ASP A 371 10.02 28.10 -20.01
C ASP A 371 11.32 27.31 -19.73
N VAL A 372 11.34 26.57 -18.60
CA VAL A 372 12.51 25.80 -18.12
C VAL A 372 12.35 24.29 -18.23
N VAL A 373 11.14 23.78 -18.49
CA VAL A 373 10.87 22.35 -18.61
C VAL A 373 10.09 22.04 -19.88
N SER A 374 10.20 20.80 -20.38
CA SER A 374 9.47 20.34 -21.55
C SER A 374 9.00 18.89 -21.38
N ALA A 375 7.76 18.62 -21.77
CA ALA A 375 7.22 17.26 -21.78
C ALA A 375 8.05 16.34 -22.70
N GLY A 376 8.17 15.07 -22.33
CA GLY A 376 8.95 14.03 -23.01
C GLY A 376 10.46 14.11 -22.76
N THR A 377 10.93 15.10 -22.00
CA THR A 377 12.34 15.27 -21.64
C THR A 377 12.51 15.05 -20.14
N GLU A 378 13.57 14.33 -19.76
CA GLU A 378 13.95 14.19 -18.37
C GLU A 378 14.57 15.48 -17.85
N HIS A 379 14.17 15.89 -16.66
CA HIS A 379 14.65 17.08 -15.98
C HIS A 379 15.00 16.75 -14.52
N HIS A 380 16.05 17.37 -14.00
CA HIS A 380 16.37 17.32 -12.58
C HIS A 380 15.80 18.55 -11.87
N PHE A 381 14.93 18.32 -10.88
CA PHE A 381 14.35 19.35 -10.03
C PHE A 381 15.10 19.44 -8.70
N ALA A 382 15.46 20.65 -8.28
CA ALA A 382 15.85 20.89 -6.88
C ALA A 382 15.24 22.19 -6.36
N PHE A 383 14.56 22.12 -5.24
CA PHE A 383 14.05 23.28 -4.53
C PHE A 383 14.65 23.36 -3.13
N SER A 384 15.43 24.41 -2.89
CA SER A 384 16.17 24.66 -1.64
C SER A 384 15.58 25.85 -0.88
N PHE A 385 15.34 25.69 0.41
CA PHE A 385 14.74 26.70 1.30
C PHE A 385 15.45 26.77 2.64
N GLY A 386 15.40 27.94 3.27
CA GLY A 386 16.04 28.19 4.56
C GLY A 386 16.40 29.67 4.74
N ASP A 387 17.36 29.95 5.61
CA ASP A 387 17.78 31.31 5.96
C ASP A 387 18.36 32.09 4.77
N HIS A 388 18.88 31.41 3.74
CA HIS A 388 19.38 32.05 2.51
C HIS A 388 18.30 32.23 1.44
N GLY A 389 17.03 32.13 1.82
CA GLY A 389 15.87 32.29 0.95
C GLY A 389 15.47 31.03 0.22
N ALA A 390 14.64 31.18 -0.81
CA ALA A 390 14.14 30.10 -1.63
C ALA A 390 14.82 30.10 -3.00
N ILE A 391 15.34 28.95 -3.44
CA ILE A 391 16.10 28.81 -4.67
C ILE A 391 15.60 27.58 -5.44
N LEU A 392 15.32 27.76 -6.72
CA LEU A 392 14.92 26.70 -7.63
C LEU A 392 16.04 26.44 -8.63
N TYR A 393 16.44 25.17 -8.72
CA TYR A 393 17.34 24.64 -9.71
C TYR A 393 16.58 23.69 -10.64
N ILE A 394 16.80 23.85 -11.94
CA ILE A 394 16.37 22.89 -12.97
C ILE A 394 17.62 22.52 -13.77
N ASP A 395 17.88 21.22 -13.91
CA ASP A 395 19.05 20.68 -14.63
C ASP A 395 20.37 21.29 -14.13
N GLY A 396 20.50 21.38 -12.80
CA GLY A 396 21.65 21.98 -12.10
C GLY A 396 21.73 23.50 -12.20
N THR A 397 20.92 24.14 -13.03
CA THR A 397 20.97 25.59 -13.25
C THR A 397 20.03 26.30 -12.29
N GLU A 398 20.52 27.33 -11.59
CA GLU A 398 19.66 28.22 -10.80
C GLU A 398 18.75 29.02 -11.74
N VAL A 399 17.45 28.73 -11.72
CA VAL A 399 16.47 29.35 -12.62
C VAL A 399 15.57 30.37 -11.93
N ALA A 400 15.46 30.32 -10.59
CA ALA A 400 14.74 31.32 -9.81
C ALA A 400 15.26 31.41 -8.38
N ARG A 401 15.24 32.62 -7.81
CA ARG A 401 15.65 32.91 -6.43
C ARG A 401 14.77 33.97 -5.79
N ASN A 402 14.50 33.82 -4.50
CA ASN A 402 13.92 34.86 -3.66
C ASN A 402 14.55 34.85 -2.25
N ASP A 403 15.53 35.73 -2.05
CA ASP A 403 16.27 35.84 -0.78
C ASP A 403 15.38 36.29 0.40
N ALA A 404 14.22 36.89 0.13
CA ALA A 404 13.30 37.32 1.18
C ALA A 404 12.34 36.21 1.64
N LEU A 405 12.38 35.03 1.00
CA LEU A 405 11.51 33.90 1.31
C LEU A 405 12.25 32.89 2.21
N THR A 406 12.40 33.23 3.48
CA THR A 406 13.12 32.43 4.50
C THR A 406 12.16 31.57 5.32
N GLN A 407 11.25 30.84 4.66
CA GLN A 407 10.25 30.03 5.35
C GLN A 407 10.77 28.62 5.63
N ASN A 408 10.22 28.00 6.66
CA ASN A 408 10.57 26.65 7.08
C ASN A 408 9.36 25.71 7.11
N TRP A 409 9.60 24.45 7.46
CA TRP A 409 8.64 23.36 7.55
C TRP A 409 8.41 22.85 8.97
N LEU A 410 8.93 23.52 10.00
CA LEU A 410 8.82 23.10 11.40
C LEU A 410 7.38 22.90 11.88
N ALA A 411 6.46 23.75 11.43
CA ALA A 411 5.04 23.68 11.81
C ALA A 411 4.18 22.92 10.80
N ASN A 412 4.69 22.62 9.60
CA ASN A 412 3.92 22.00 8.54
C ASN A 412 3.78 20.49 8.80
N ARG A 413 2.64 20.08 9.37
CA ARG A 413 2.29 18.67 9.63
C ARG A 413 1.51 18.01 8.49
N GLU A 414 1.44 18.64 7.33
CA GLU A 414 0.64 18.16 6.21
C GLU A 414 1.24 16.91 5.55
N VAL A 415 0.36 16.09 4.97
CA VAL A 415 0.74 14.92 4.17
C VAL A 415 1.63 15.38 3.02
N LEU A 416 2.76 14.70 2.81
CA LEU A 416 3.58 14.89 1.62
C LEU A 416 2.99 14.04 0.50
N VAL A 417 2.47 14.70 -0.52
CA VAL A 417 1.90 14.10 -1.72
C VAL A 417 2.88 14.31 -2.87
N ILE A 418 3.25 13.25 -3.57
CA ILE A 418 4.11 13.26 -4.76
C ILE A 418 3.22 12.94 -5.97
N GLY A 419 3.30 13.76 -7.01
CA GLY A 419 2.49 13.58 -8.22
C GLY A 419 1.09 14.22 -8.20
N ALA A 420 0.72 14.92 -7.13
CA ALA A 420 -0.55 15.63 -7.06
C ALA A 420 -0.50 16.82 -6.09
N ASN A 421 -1.50 17.69 -6.23
CA ASN A 421 -1.78 18.79 -5.31
C ASN A 421 -2.93 18.41 -4.38
N ASP A 422 -2.77 18.70 -3.10
CA ASP A 422 -3.83 18.50 -2.11
C ASP A 422 -4.08 19.72 -1.21
N TYR A 423 -4.52 20.82 -1.80
CA TYR A 423 -4.92 22.00 -1.03
C TYR A 423 -6.29 21.87 -0.33
N THR A 424 -7.00 20.75 -0.49
CA THR A 424 -8.37 20.58 0.05
C THR A 424 -8.43 19.78 1.34
N SER A 425 -7.32 19.14 1.70
CA SER A 425 -7.11 18.39 2.94
C SER A 425 -7.33 19.21 4.21
N GLN A 426 -7.62 18.47 5.28
CA GLN A 426 -7.46 18.93 6.64
C GLN A 426 -6.04 18.65 7.10
N THR A 427 -5.62 19.32 8.18
CA THR A 427 -4.23 19.22 8.62
C THR A 427 -3.85 17.78 9.00
N GLY A 428 -2.85 17.23 8.31
CA GLY A 428 -2.35 15.87 8.52
C GLY A 428 -3.22 14.76 7.93
N GLU A 429 -4.23 15.08 7.12
CA GLU A 429 -5.10 14.10 6.46
C GLU A 429 -4.99 14.21 4.94
N LEU A 430 -5.01 13.07 4.23
CA LEU A 430 -5.12 13.09 2.77
C LEU A 430 -6.53 13.52 2.36
N GLY A 431 -6.60 14.58 1.55
CA GLY A 431 -7.82 15.15 1.02
C GLY A 431 -8.19 14.62 -0.36
N ARG A 432 -8.86 15.48 -1.14
CA ARG A 432 -9.17 15.18 -2.54
C ARG A 432 -8.12 15.83 -3.44
N THR A 433 -7.14 15.02 -3.80
CA THR A 433 -6.05 15.31 -4.73
C THR A 433 -6.54 15.81 -6.10
N ARG A 434 -5.71 16.67 -6.72
CA ARG A 434 -5.94 17.38 -8.00
C ARG A 434 -4.62 17.67 -8.71
N ASP A 435 -4.70 18.20 -9.93
CA ASP A 435 -3.54 18.59 -10.75
C ASP A 435 -2.54 17.41 -10.87
N HIS A 436 -3.05 16.22 -11.21
CA HIS A 436 -2.28 14.97 -11.20
C HIS A 436 -1.22 14.96 -12.30
N PHE A 437 -0.02 14.51 -11.95
CA PHE A 437 1.12 14.38 -12.84
C PHE A 437 0.99 13.14 -13.72
N ASP A 438 1.34 13.29 -14.99
CA ASP A 438 1.38 12.21 -15.99
C ASP A 438 2.83 12.04 -16.45
N GLY A 439 3.43 10.89 -16.13
CA GLY A 439 4.84 10.61 -16.39
C GLY A 439 5.53 9.92 -15.21
N VAL A 440 6.85 10.13 -15.09
CA VAL A 440 7.69 9.48 -14.08
C VAL A 440 8.35 10.51 -13.17
N ILE A 441 8.35 10.26 -11.86
CA ILE A 441 9.19 10.96 -10.87
C ILE A 441 10.16 9.93 -10.29
N SER A 442 11.45 10.23 -10.29
CA SER A 442 12.49 9.28 -9.88
C SER A 442 13.37 9.85 -8.77
N ASN A 443 13.78 8.99 -7.83
CA ASN A 443 14.73 9.31 -6.77
C ASN A 443 14.31 10.54 -5.95
N PHE A 444 13.07 10.54 -5.45
CA PHE A 444 12.55 11.65 -4.66
C PHE A 444 13.23 11.71 -3.30
N ALA A 445 13.86 12.85 -2.98
CA ALA A 445 14.59 13.03 -1.74
C ALA A 445 14.24 14.37 -1.08
N VAL A 446 14.09 14.31 0.25
CA VAL A 446 14.00 15.47 1.14
C VAL A 446 15.23 15.46 2.04
N LEU A 447 16.00 16.54 2.00
CA LEU A 447 17.22 16.76 2.77
C LEU A 447 16.98 17.82 3.84
N ASP A 448 17.64 17.68 4.99
CA ASP A 448 17.62 18.64 6.10
C ASP A 448 18.63 19.80 5.96
N GLN A 449 19.20 19.96 4.75
CA GLN A 449 20.23 20.95 4.46
C GLN A 449 19.79 21.86 3.32
N GLN A 450 20.05 23.16 3.46
CA GLN A 450 19.90 24.12 2.38
C GLN A 450 21.08 24.02 1.40
N LEU A 451 20.90 23.29 0.29
CA LEU A 451 21.93 23.19 -0.74
C LEU A 451 21.95 24.44 -1.61
N THR A 452 23.15 24.93 -1.93
CA THR A 452 23.36 26.10 -2.78
C THR A 452 24.54 25.88 -3.73
N GLY A 453 24.53 26.58 -4.86
CA GLY A 453 25.64 26.60 -5.82
C GLY A 453 26.06 25.19 -6.25
N LEU A 454 27.33 24.84 -6.05
CA LEU A 454 27.89 23.54 -6.43
C LEU A 454 27.19 22.35 -5.76
N GLY A 455 26.68 22.51 -4.53
CA GLY A 455 25.98 21.44 -3.83
C GLY A 455 24.65 21.08 -4.50
N ALA A 456 23.90 22.09 -4.95
CA ALA A 456 22.65 21.88 -5.69
C ALA A 456 22.88 21.45 -7.14
N GLN A 457 23.96 21.94 -7.78
CA GLN A 457 24.38 21.50 -9.11
C GLN A 457 24.74 20.01 -9.13
N ALA A 458 25.44 19.54 -8.10
CA ALA A 458 25.85 18.14 -8.00
C ALA A 458 24.68 17.14 -7.95
N LEU A 459 23.46 17.59 -7.61
CA LEU A 459 22.26 16.74 -7.67
C LEU A 459 21.88 16.38 -9.12
N ALA A 460 22.14 17.29 -10.08
CA ALA A 460 21.85 17.06 -11.50
C ALA A 460 23.01 16.39 -12.26
N ASP A 461 24.23 16.44 -11.73
CA ASP A 461 25.48 16.07 -12.41
C ASP A 461 25.96 14.64 -12.07
N ILE A 462 25.07 13.70 -11.76
CA ILE A 462 25.48 12.41 -11.18
C ILE A 462 26.16 11.48 -12.20
N ASP A 463 25.93 11.68 -13.49
CA ASP A 463 26.75 11.08 -14.56
C ASP A 463 28.17 11.67 -14.67
N ALA A 464 28.46 12.80 -14.01
CA ALA A 464 29.73 13.51 -14.11
C ALA A 464 30.71 13.26 -12.94
N ILE A 465 30.33 12.45 -11.94
CA ILE A 465 31.15 12.15 -10.73
C ILE A 465 31.58 10.66 -10.70
N VAL A 466 31.75 10.01 -11.86
CA VAL A 466 32.41 8.70 -11.99
C VAL A 466 33.85 8.83 -12.45
#